data_AF-A0A535X6Z3-F1
#
_entry.id   AF-A0A535X6Z3-F1
#
_cell.length_a   1.000
_cell.length_b   1.000
_cell.length_c   1.000
_cell.angle_alpha   90.00
_cell.angle_beta   90.00
_cell.angle_gamma   90.00
#
_symmetry.space_group_name_H-M   'P 1'
#
loop_
_entity.id
_entity.type
_entity.pdbx_description
1 polymer ?
#
loop_
_entity_poly.entity_id
_entity_poly.type
_entity_poly.pdbx_seq_one_letter_code
_entity_poly.pdbx_strand_id
1 'polypeptide(L)'
;YLEELGFYLVGYGCTTCIGNSGPLANPEVEAAVENEKLNVVAVLSGNRNFEGRIHPLVRASYLASPPLVVAYALAGDIRRDLSKEPVGTDRNGKEVYLRELWPSAEEVNEAIRTSLKVEMFTREYARIFDGDENWQRMSAPTGPIYDWDEKSTYVREPSFFEGIGPEPDALTEIIGARALVVLGDSITTDHISPAGSIPPDSPAGRYLIDHGVERAEFNSYGARRGNHEVMVRGTFANIRLRNQLTSREGYWTTHLPDKKEMTIFEASERYREENVPLIAIAGTEYGSGSSRDWAAKGPLLLGVRAVIAESFERIHRSNLVGMGILPLQFQSGESLRSLGLDGTEAFTIRGLEAGLKPGQRVEVEAVPDGGASRRFSVSCRLDNQTDVEYMRHGGVLPMVLRQVMAR
;
A
#
# COMPACT_ATOMS: atom_id res chain seq x y z
N TYR A 1 13.91 -13.02 -32.10
CA TYR A 1 13.90 -11.54 -31.96
C TYR A 1 13.70 -11.04 -30.55
N LEU A 2 12.51 -11.12 -29.92
CA LEU A 2 12.31 -10.55 -28.57
C LEU A 2 13.29 -11.14 -27.54
N GLU A 3 13.46 -12.45 -27.53
CA GLU A 3 14.44 -13.14 -26.66
C GLU A 3 15.88 -12.71 -26.94
N GLU A 4 16.26 -12.53 -28.21
CA GLU A 4 17.60 -12.01 -28.60
C GLU A 4 17.86 -10.59 -28.07
N LEU A 5 16.79 -9.81 -27.88
CA LEU A 5 16.84 -8.47 -27.28
C LEU A 5 16.73 -8.50 -25.75
N GLY A 6 16.68 -9.68 -25.12
CA GLY A 6 16.54 -9.86 -23.68
C GLY A 6 15.10 -9.87 -23.15
N PHE A 7 14.09 -9.82 -24.03
CA PHE A 7 12.67 -9.86 -23.67
C PHE A 7 12.15 -11.29 -23.63
N TYR A 8 12.64 -12.07 -22.66
CA TYR A 8 12.16 -13.42 -22.38
C TYR A 8 10.79 -13.41 -21.70
N LEU A 9 10.00 -14.46 -21.94
CA LEU A 9 8.82 -14.73 -21.11
C LEU A 9 9.28 -15.13 -19.71
N VAL A 10 9.15 -14.22 -18.75
CA VAL A 10 9.53 -14.45 -17.35
C VAL A 10 8.39 -15.03 -16.49
N GLY A 11 7.16 -14.97 -16.98
CA GLY A 11 5.99 -15.54 -16.30
C GLY A 11 4.67 -14.87 -16.69
N TYR A 12 3.56 -15.56 -16.38
CA TYR A 12 2.20 -15.05 -16.57
C TYR A 12 1.65 -14.49 -15.25
N GLY A 13 1.93 -13.23 -14.97
CA GLY A 13 1.48 -12.57 -13.74
C GLY A 13 1.91 -11.09 -13.68
N CYS A 14 1.56 -10.41 -12.58
CA CYS A 14 1.81 -8.97 -12.46
C CYS A 14 3.30 -8.59 -12.50
N THR A 15 4.20 -9.42 -11.96
CA THR A 15 5.67 -9.24 -11.97
C THR A 15 6.09 -7.79 -11.66
N THR A 16 6.79 -7.12 -12.58
CA THR A 16 7.30 -5.75 -12.44
C THR A 16 6.20 -4.71 -12.18
N CYS A 17 4.98 -4.90 -12.70
CA CYS A 17 3.87 -3.94 -12.54
C CYS A 17 3.46 -3.74 -11.06
N ILE A 18 3.65 -4.76 -10.22
CA ILE A 18 3.39 -4.70 -8.79
C ILE A 18 4.66 -4.52 -7.94
N GLY A 19 5.82 -4.32 -8.58
CA GLY A 19 7.11 -4.17 -7.90
C GLY A 19 7.84 -5.48 -7.63
N ASN A 20 7.33 -6.62 -8.12
CA ASN A 20 8.05 -7.90 -8.08
C ASN A 20 9.03 -7.97 -9.26
N SER A 21 9.98 -7.04 -9.29
CA SER A 21 10.96 -6.85 -10.38
C SER A 21 12.22 -7.70 -10.22
N GLY A 22 12.46 -8.27 -9.04
CA GLY A 22 13.69 -9.01 -8.74
C GLY A 22 14.90 -8.08 -8.53
N PRO A 23 16.11 -8.64 -8.40
CA PRO A 23 17.35 -7.86 -8.32
C PRO A 23 17.67 -7.19 -9.66
N LEU A 24 18.56 -6.20 -9.65
CA LEU A 24 19.15 -5.68 -10.89
C LEU A 24 20.09 -6.74 -11.51
N ALA A 25 20.63 -6.44 -12.70
CA ALA A 25 21.39 -7.39 -13.51
C ALA A 25 22.53 -8.10 -12.75
N ASN A 26 23.20 -7.41 -11.82
CA ASN A 26 24.21 -7.99 -10.92
C ASN A 26 24.47 -7.07 -9.71
N PRO A 27 25.13 -7.56 -8.64
CA PRO A 27 25.46 -6.78 -7.45
C PRO A 27 26.38 -5.57 -7.71
N GLU A 28 27.21 -5.60 -8.77
CA GLU A 28 28.10 -4.49 -9.10
C GLU A 28 27.30 -3.27 -9.59
N VAL A 29 26.26 -3.49 -10.39
CA VAL A 29 25.32 -2.44 -10.81
C VAL A 29 24.59 -1.87 -9.59
N GLU A 30 24.08 -2.72 -8.70
CA GLU A 30 23.41 -2.25 -7.47
C GLU A 30 24.33 -1.39 -6.61
N ALA A 31 25.56 -1.86 -6.38
CA ALA A 31 26.57 -1.13 -5.62
C ALA A 31 26.95 0.20 -6.28
N ALA A 32 27.06 0.25 -7.62
CA ALA A 32 27.35 1.49 -8.34
C ALA A 32 26.21 2.51 -8.15
N VAL A 33 24.96 2.08 -8.28
CA VAL A 33 23.78 2.95 -8.08
C VAL A 33 23.76 3.54 -6.68
N GLU A 34 24.04 2.73 -5.66
CA GLU A 34 24.06 3.17 -4.26
C GLU A 34 25.24 4.09 -3.96
N ASN A 35 26.47 3.66 -4.27
CA ASN A 35 27.71 4.36 -3.93
C ASN A 35 27.83 5.71 -4.64
N GLU A 36 27.47 5.75 -5.93
CA GLU A 36 27.53 6.97 -6.74
C GLU A 36 26.23 7.78 -6.69
N LYS A 37 25.21 7.30 -5.97
CA LYS A 37 23.90 7.93 -5.80
C LYS A 37 23.23 8.25 -7.14
N LEU A 38 23.37 7.36 -8.12
CA LEU A 38 22.88 7.54 -9.48
C LEU A 38 21.35 7.65 -9.51
N ASN A 39 20.85 8.49 -10.41
CA ASN A 39 19.42 8.58 -10.70
C ASN A 39 19.06 7.60 -11.83
N VAL A 40 18.88 6.32 -11.46
CA VAL A 40 18.48 5.27 -12.40
C VAL A 40 16.98 5.30 -12.68
N VAL A 41 16.64 4.94 -13.91
CA VAL A 41 15.29 5.03 -14.46
C VAL A 41 14.78 3.66 -14.88
N ALA A 42 13.51 3.37 -14.58
CA ALA A 42 12.77 2.27 -15.19
C ALA A 42 11.80 2.79 -16.26
N VAL A 43 11.70 2.07 -17.37
CA VAL A 43 10.66 2.29 -18.39
C VAL A 43 9.80 1.04 -18.45
N LEU A 44 8.49 1.17 -18.31
CA LEU A 44 7.59 0.01 -18.22
C LEU A 44 6.25 0.27 -18.90
N SER A 45 5.67 -0.80 -19.46
CA SER A 45 4.32 -0.80 -20.00
C SER A 45 3.26 -1.18 -18.95
N GLY A 46 3.41 -0.59 -17.77
CA GLY A 46 2.46 -0.69 -16.66
C GLY A 46 1.47 0.47 -16.63
N ASN A 47 0.81 0.66 -15.48
CA ASN A 47 -0.16 1.74 -15.27
C ASN A 47 0.15 2.62 -14.05
N ARG A 48 1.24 2.36 -13.33
CA ARG A 48 1.65 3.10 -12.12
C ARG A 48 3.17 3.19 -12.03
N ASN A 49 3.66 4.34 -11.59
CA ASN A 49 5.08 4.68 -11.53
C ASN A 49 5.45 5.49 -10.28
N PHE A 50 4.77 5.24 -9.16
CA PHE A 50 5.09 5.87 -7.87
C PHE A 50 6.54 5.55 -7.44
N GLU A 51 7.17 6.49 -6.72
CA GLU A 51 8.54 6.35 -6.24
C GLU A 51 8.70 5.09 -5.36
N GLY A 52 9.77 4.33 -5.58
CA GLY A 52 10.07 3.11 -4.83
C GLY A 52 9.16 1.91 -5.12
N ARG A 53 8.11 2.06 -5.95
CA ARG A 53 7.18 0.96 -6.26
C ARG A 53 7.77 -0.09 -7.19
N ILE A 54 8.51 0.34 -8.23
CA ILE A 54 8.98 -0.57 -9.28
C ILE A 54 10.21 -1.34 -8.84
N HIS A 55 11.19 -0.65 -8.25
CA HIS A 55 12.40 -1.25 -7.70
C HIS A 55 12.99 -0.27 -6.66
N PRO A 56 13.52 -0.74 -5.51
CA PRO A 56 14.02 0.15 -4.44
C PRO A 56 15.17 1.08 -4.87
N LEU A 57 16.02 0.62 -5.80
CA LEU A 57 17.15 1.40 -6.35
C LEU A 57 16.77 2.34 -7.50
N VAL A 58 15.51 2.31 -7.96
CA VAL A 58 15.04 3.14 -9.08
C VAL A 58 14.32 4.37 -8.53
N ARG A 59 14.81 5.57 -8.90
CA ARG A 59 14.25 6.84 -8.43
C ARG A 59 13.19 7.42 -9.38
N ALA A 60 13.28 7.12 -10.67
CA ALA A 60 12.31 7.58 -11.66
C ALA A 60 11.75 6.40 -12.46
N SER A 61 10.47 6.45 -12.76
CA SER A 61 9.79 5.41 -13.54
C SER A 61 8.87 6.06 -14.57
N TYR A 62 8.94 5.62 -15.83
CA TYR A 62 8.14 6.17 -16.93
C TYR A 62 7.23 5.10 -17.51
N LEU A 63 5.94 5.43 -17.60
CA LEU A 63 4.97 4.59 -18.28
C LEU A 63 5.06 4.84 -19.78
N ALA A 64 5.22 3.77 -20.55
CA ALA A 64 5.35 3.84 -21.99
C ALA A 64 4.61 2.67 -22.67
N SER A 65 4.32 2.77 -23.96
CA SER A 65 3.79 1.63 -24.72
C SER A 65 4.83 0.51 -24.80
N PRO A 66 4.42 -0.77 -24.94
CA PRO A 66 5.36 -1.88 -25.11
C PRO A 66 6.48 -1.65 -26.14
N PRO A 67 6.22 -1.13 -27.37
CA PRO A 67 7.31 -0.86 -28.32
C PRO A 67 8.27 0.27 -27.87
N LEU A 68 7.81 1.26 -27.10
CA LEU A 68 8.71 2.27 -26.52
C LEU A 68 9.60 1.70 -25.41
N VAL A 69 9.11 0.72 -24.64
CA VAL A 69 9.96 0.01 -23.66
C VAL A 69 11.14 -0.65 -24.40
N VAL A 70 10.86 -1.33 -25.52
CA VAL A 70 11.92 -1.94 -26.35
C VAL A 70 12.86 -0.87 -26.92
N ALA A 71 12.32 0.24 -27.44
CA ALA A 71 13.14 1.32 -28.00
C ALA A 71 14.10 1.94 -26.97
N TYR A 72 13.63 2.22 -25.75
CA TYR A 72 14.49 2.75 -24.69
C TYR A 72 15.44 1.72 -24.11
N ALA A 73 15.07 0.43 -24.08
CA ALA A 73 16.01 -0.64 -23.72
C ALA A 73 17.17 -0.74 -24.72
N LEU A 74 16.90 -0.58 -26.02
CA LEU A 74 17.93 -0.54 -27.07
C LEU A 74 18.80 0.73 -26.96
N ALA A 75 18.18 1.89 -26.69
CA ALA A 75 18.89 3.15 -26.59
C ALA A 75 19.77 3.27 -25.33
N GLY A 76 19.35 2.63 -24.23
CA GLY A 76 20.06 2.63 -22.94
C GLY A 76 20.05 3.96 -22.18
N ASP A 77 19.44 5.02 -22.72
CA ASP A 77 19.33 6.33 -22.07
C ASP A 77 17.95 6.96 -22.36
N ILE A 78 17.21 7.28 -21.30
CA ILE A 78 15.89 7.94 -21.37
C ILE A 78 15.98 9.40 -21.82
N ARG A 79 17.16 10.02 -21.71
CA ARG A 79 17.37 11.43 -22.10
C ARG A 79 17.58 11.60 -23.59
N ARG A 80 17.75 10.50 -24.33
CA ARG A 80 17.93 10.53 -25.78
C ARG A 80 16.63 10.93 -26.47
N ASP A 81 16.69 11.95 -27.32
CA ASP A 81 15.55 12.37 -28.14
C ASP A 81 15.40 11.40 -29.33
N LEU A 82 14.67 10.30 -29.13
CA LEU A 82 14.47 9.26 -30.16
C LEU A 82 13.76 9.76 -31.43
N SER A 83 13.28 11.01 -31.47
CA SER A 83 12.75 11.64 -32.68
C SER A 83 13.85 12.21 -33.58
N LYS A 84 15.05 12.49 -33.03
CA LYS A 84 16.16 13.13 -33.74
C LYS A 84 17.47 12.35 -33.66
N GLU A 85 17.69 11.61 -32.59
CA GLU A 85 18.89 10.83 -32.34
C GLU A 85 18.67 9.35 -32.72
N PRO A 86 19.72 8.64 -33.17
CA PRO A 86 19.60 7.21 -33.47
C PRO A 86 19.36 6.40 -32.20
N VAL A 87 18.58 5.31 -32.32
CA VAL A 87 18.39 4.33 -31.24
C VAL A 87 19.73 3.65 -30.93
N GLY A 88 20.50 3.34 -31.98
CA GLY A 88 21.83 2.76 -31.88
C GLY A 88 22.48 2.62 -33.25
N THR A 89 23.57 1.87 -33.32
CA THR A 89 24.29 1.56 -34.58
C THR A 89 24.12 0.08 -34.95
N ASP A 90 23.92 -0.21 -36.23
CA ASP A 90 23.89 -1.59 -36.73
C ASP A 90 25.30 -2.22 -36.77
N ARG A 91 25.37 -3.48 -37.19
CA ARG A 91 26.62 -4.24 -37.30
C ARG A 91 27.62 -3.65 -38.32
N ASN A 92 27.16 -2.78 -39.21
CA ASN A 92 27.98 -2.10 -40.22
C ASN A 92 28.38 -0.68 -39.79
N GLY A 93 28.00 -0.26 -38.57
CA GLY A 93 28.24 1.09 -38.07
C GLY A 93 27.24 2.14 -38.60
N LYS A 94 26.17 1.74 -39.27
CA LYS A 94 25.12 2.68 -39.71
C LYS A 94 24.26 3.06 -38.52
N GLU A 95 24.01 4.36 -38.37
CA GLU A 95 23.01 4.87 -37.43
C GLU A 95 21.60 4.37 -37.80
N VAL A 96 20.87 3.87 -36.81
CA VAL A 96 19.50 3.36 -36.95
C VAL A 96 18.56 4.22 -36.12
N TYR A 97 17.57 4.83 -36.77
CA TYR A 97 16.60 5.71 -36.12
C TYR A 97 15.32 4.97 -35.75
N LEU A 98 14.58 5.50 -34.77
CA LEU A 98 13.31 4.91 -34.32
C LEU A 98 12.31 4.73 -35.48
N ARG A 99 12.24 5.71 -36.39
CA ARG A 99 11.39 5.68 -37.59
C ARG A 99 11.70 4.52 -38.56
N GLU A 100 12.90 3.95 -38.51
CA GLU A 100 13.28 2.79 -39.33
C GLU A 100 12.87 1.47 -38.67
N LEU A 101 12.60 1.47 -37.35
CA LEU A 101 12.24 0.29 -36.57
C LEU A 101 10.74 0.22 -36.23
N TRP A 102 10.05 1.35 -36.27
CA TRP A 102 8.68 1.47 -35.79
C TRP A 102 7.68 0.88 -36.79
N PRO A 103 6.88 -0.13 -36.42
CA PRO A 103 5.94 -0.74 -37.34
C PRO A 103 4.76 0.20 -37.63
N SER A 104 4.23 0.12 -38.85
CA SER A 104 3.01 0.85 -39.21
C SER A 104 1.77 0.24 -38.54
N ALA A 105 0.67 1.00 -38.49
CA ALA A 105 -0.58 0.48 -37.96
C ALA A 105 -1.11 -0.68 -38.83
N GLU A 106 -0.89 -0.62 -40.13
CA GLU A 106 -1.26 -1.65 -41.10
C GLU A 106 -0.49 -2.95 -40.86
N GLU A 107 0.83 -2.87 -40.63
CA GLU A 107 1.67 -4.02 -40.32
C GLU A 107 1.24 -4.70 -39.01
N VAL A 108 0.95 -3.92 -37.97
CA VAL A 108 0.46 -4.44 -36.68
C VAL A 108 -0.90 -5.11 -36.84
N ASN A 109 -1.85 -4.47 -37.55
CA ASN A 109 -3.19 -5.03 -37.77
C ASN A 109 -3.14 -6.33 -38.58
N GLU A 110 -2.28 -6.40 -39.59
CA GLU A 110 -2.11 -7.62 -40.38
C GLU A 110 -1.48 -8.76 -39.56
N ALA A 111 -0.49 -8.46 -38.72
CA ALA A 111 0.08 -9.43 -37.80
C ALA A 111 -0.96 -9.97 -36.81
N ILE A 112 -1.81 -9.09 -36.26
CA ILE A 112 -2.93 -9.47 -35.37
C ILE A 112 -3.90 -10.40 -36.11
N ARG A 113 -4.33 -10.01 -37.32
CA ARG A 113 -5.31 -10.76 -38.12
C ARG A 113 -4.83 -12.16 -38.49
N THR A 114 -3.54 -12.31 -38.77
CA THR A 114 -2.94 -13.58 -39.19
C THR A 114 -2.54 -14.48 -38.02
N SER A 115 -2.29 -13.89 -36.85
CA SER A 115 -1.77 -14.62 -35.68
C SER A 115 -2.82 -14.98 -34.64
N LEU A 116 -3.84 -14.14 -34.41
CA LEU A 116 -4.87 -14.40 -33.40
C LEU A 116 -6.00 -15.26 -33.97
N LYS A 117 -6.18 -16.45 -33.40
CA LYS A 117 -7.21 -17.41 -33.81
C LYS A 117 -8.12 -17.78 -32.64
N VAL A 118 -9.42 -17.96 -32.90
CA VAL A 118 -10.43 -18.29 -31.88
C VAL A 118 -10.06 -19.58 -31.14
N GLU A 119 -9.48 -20.55 -31.84
CA GLU A 119 -9.10 -21.85 -31.29
C GLU A 119 -8.04 -21.72 -30.19
N MET A 120 -7.19 -20.68 -30.23
CA MET A 120 -6.24 -20.41 -29.15
C MET A 120 -6.98 -20.11 -27.85
N PHE A 121 -7.98 -19.23 -27.89
CA PHE A 121 -8.78 -18.88 -26.71
C PHE A 121 -9.60 -20.07 -26.22
N THR A 122 -10.31 -20.76 -27.13
CA THR A 122 -11.12 -21.93 -26.76
C THR A 122 -10.27 -22.99 -26.06
N ARG A 123 -9.06 -23.26 -26.56
CA ARG A 123 -8.14 -24.22 -25.97
C ARG A 123 -7.68 -23.81 -24.57
N GLU A 124 -7.25 -22.55 -24.39
CA GLU A 124 -6.74 -22.10 -23.08
C GLU A 124 -7.86 -22.01 -22.03
N TYR A 125 -9.05 -21.51 -22.39
CA TYR A 125 -10.16 -21.39 -21.45
C TYR A 125 -10.79 -22.74 -21.06
N ALA A 126 -10.71 -23.75 -21.93
CA ALA A 126 -11.17 -25.10 -21.60
C ALA A 126 -10.36 -25.75 -20.46
N ARG A 127 -9.14 -25.28 -20.20
CA ARG A 127 -8.19 -25.85 -19.22
C ARG A 127 -7.76 -24.88 -18.12
N ILE A 128 -8.43 -23.73 -17.99
CA ILE A 128 -7.95 -22.64 -17.13
C ILE A 128 -7.86 -23.02 -15.64
N PHE A 129 -8.61 -24.04 -15.21
CA PHE A 129 -8.61 -24.55 -13.83
C PHE A 129 -7.77 -25.82 -13.64
N ASP A 130 -7.25 -26.41 -14.72
CA ASP A 130 -6.50 -27.66 -14.64
C ASP A 130 -5.18 -27.47 -13.89
N GLY A 131 -4.58 -26.29 -14.00
CA GLY A 131 -3.26 -25.99 -13.46
C GLY A 131 -2.15 -26.84 -14.08
N ASP A 132 -0.94 -26.74 -13.52
CA ASP A 132 0.19 -27.60 -13.87
C ASP A 132 0.29 -28.82 -12.94
N GLU A 133 1.30 -29.66 -13.14
CA GLU A 133 1.54 -30.82 -12.28
C GLU A 133 1.77 -30.44 -10.81
N ASN A 134 2.34 -29.26 -10.54
CA ASN A 134 2.57 -28.79 -9.19
C ASN A 134 1.24 -28.47 -8.50
N TRP A 135 0.35 -27.74 -9.17
CA TRP A 135 -1.00 -27.43 -8.70
C TRP A 135 -1.79 -28.70 -8.39
N GLN A 136 -1.79 -29.66 -9.31
CA GLN A 136 -2.56 -30.91 -9.16
C GLN A 136 -2.03 -31.82 -8.03
N ARG A 137 -0.74 -31.73 -7.69
CA ARG A 137 -0.13 -32.51 -6.59
C ARG A 137 -0.30 -31.86 -5.22
N MET A 138 -0.74 -30.62 -5.13
CA MET A 138 -0.93 -29.96 -3.83
C MET A 138 -2.07 -30.63 -3.05
N SER A 139 -1.75 -31.15 -1.86
CA SER A 139 -2.78 -31.59 -0.93
C SER A 139 -3.52 -30.39 -0.35
N ALA A 140 -4.84 -30.37 -0.46
CA ALA A 140 -5.69 -29.37 0.18
C ALA A 140 -6.54 -30.03 1.29
N PRO A 141 -6.63 -29.43 2.49
CA PRO A 141 -7.50 -29.95 3.55
C PRO A 141 -8.96 -29.91 3.12
N THR A 142 -9.74 -30.90 3.54
CA THR A 142 -11.18 -30.98 3.29
C THR A 142 -11.96 -30.63 4.56
N GLY A 143 -12.85 -29.66 4.49
CA GLY A 143 -13.71 -29.30 5.61
C GLY A 143 -14.14 -27.84 5.58
N PRO A 144 -15.13 -27.45 6.41
CA PRO A 144 -15.62 -26.08 6.46
C PRO A 144 -14.78 -25.16 7.35
N ILE A 145 -13.91 -25.71 8.20
CA ILE A 145 -13.07 -24.98 9.15
C ILE A 145 -11.60 -25.16 8.75
N TYR A 146 -10.86 -24.06 8.69
CA TYR A 146 -9.44 -24.06 8.39
C TYR A 146 -8.64 -24.48 9.63
N ASP A 147 -7.72 -25.43 9.46
CA ASP A 147 -6.82 -25.88 10.53
C ASP A 147 -5.59 -24.97 10.57
N TRP A 148 -5.56 -24.06 11.55
CA TRP A 148 -4.50 -23.05 11.65
C TRP A 148 -3.20 -23.67 12.15
N ASP A 149 -2.13 -23.51 11.37
CA ASP A 149 -0.78 -23.88 11.81
C ASP A 149 -0.10 -22.71 12.53
N GLU A 150 0.11 -22.84 13.84
CA GLU A 150 0.81 -21.86 14.67
C GLU A 150 2.28 -21.62 14.27
N LYS A 151 2.88 -22.48 13.43
CA LYS A 151 4.22 -22.27 12.89
C LYS A 151 4.22 -21.54 11.55
N SER A 152 3.07 -21.44 10.89
CA SER A 152 2.96 -20.81 9.58
C SER A 152 3.39 -19.35 9.64
N THR A 153 4.29 -18.96 8.75
CA THR A 153 4.68 -17.56 8.55
C THR A 153 3.93 -16.90 7.39
N TYR A 154 2.98 -17.61 6.77
CA TYR A 154 2.20 -17.16 5.62
C TYR A 154 0.71 -16.95 5.92
N VAL A 155 0.11 -17.82 6.71
CA VAL A 155 -1.32 -17.82 7.02
C VAL A 155 -1.48 -17.96 8.53
N ARG A 156 -2.05 -16.96 9.18
CA ARG A 156 -2.29 -16.90 10.63
C ARG A 156 -3.72 -16.51 10.91
N GLU A 157 -4.30 -17.09 11.95
CA GLU A 157 -5.62 -16.69 12.43
C GLU A 157 -5.58 -15.21 12.81
N PRO A 158 -6.41 -14.35 12.20
CA PRO A 158 -6.38 -12.93 12.52
C PRO A 158 -7.21 -12.62 13.77
N SER A 159 -6.73 -11.68 14.60
CA SER A 159 -7.42 -11.22 15.81
C SER A 159 -8.65 -10.33 15.56
N PHE A 160 -9.09 -10.14 14.31
CA PHE A 160 -10.20 -9.23 13.95
C PHE A 160 -11.53 -9.54 14.64
N PHE A 161 -11.73 -10.79 15.05
CA PHE A 161 -12.98 -11.26 15.64
C PHE A 161 -12.91 -11.49 17.15
N GLU A 162 -11.76 -11.25 17.78
CA GLU A 162 -11.59 -11.40 19.22
C GLU A 162 -12.46 -10.39 19.98
N GLY A 163 -13.13 -10.86 21.03
CA GLY A 163 -13.96 -10.00 21.89
C GLY A 163 -15.28 -9.52 21.28
N ILE A 164 -15.68 -9.98 20.09
CA ILE A 164 -16.94 -9.57 19.47
C ILE A 164 -18.13 -10.26 20.14
N GLY A 165 -18.98 -9.45 20.78
CA GLY A 165 -20.28 -9.87 21.31
C GLY A 165 -21.41 -9.89 20.26
N PRO A 166 -22.56 -10.51 20.60
CA PRO A 166 -23.72 -10.59 19.72
C PRO A 166 -24.33 -9.22 19.41
N GLU A 167 -24.21 -8.28 20.34
CA GLU A 167 -24.62 -6.88 20.17
C GLU A 167 -23.39 -5.99 19.94
N PRO A 168 -23.52 -4.89 19.16
CA PRO A 168 -22.45 -3.92 19.01
C PRO A 168 -22.24 -3.09 20.27
N ASP A 169 -20.98 -2.83 20.60
CA ASP A 169 -20.62 -1.84 21.61
C ASP A 169 -21.09 -0.45 21.20
N ALA A 170 -21.37 0.40 22.18
CA ALA A 170 -21.69 1.79 21.93
C ALA A 170 -20.49 2.52 21.31
N LEU A 171 -20.74 3.38 20.32
CA LEU A 171 -19.74 4.32 19.83
C LEU A 171 -19.41 5.30 20.95
N THR A 172 -18.17 5.27 21.44
CA THR A 172 -17.67 6.19 22.47
C THR A 172 -16.90 7.35 21.84
N GLU A 173 -16.82 8.45 22.57
CA GLU A 173 -15.89 9.54 22.21
C GLU A 173 -14.44 9.05 22.18
N ILE A 174 -13.60 9.69 21.35
CA ILE A 174 -12.15 9.42 21.31
C ILE A 174 -11.49 10.51 22.15
N ILE A 175 -10.98 10.16 23.33
CA ILE A 175 -10.48 11.13 24.32
C ILE A 175 -8.96 11.03 24.44
N GLY A 176 -8.27 12.17 24.34
CA GLY A 176 -6.83 12.25 24.59
C GLY A 176 -5.97 11.43 23.64
N ALA A 177 -6.42 11.22 22.40
CA ALA A 177 -5.68 10.46 21.41
C ALA A 177 -4.38 11.14 21.00
N ARG A 178 -3.40 10.34 20.58
CA ARG A 178 -2.14 10.83 20.01
C ARG A 178 -2.06 10.53 18.51
N ALA A 179 -1.45 11.43 17.76
CA ALA A 179 -1.16 11.16 16.35
C ALA A 179 -0.03 10.11 16.28
N LEU A 180 -0.32 8.96 15.67
CA LEU A 180 0.70 7.94 15.40
C LEU A 180 1.59 8.37 14.23
N VAL A 181 0.98 9.00 13.22
CA VAL A 181 1.63 9.57 12.04
C VAL A 181 0.97 10.89 11.65
N VAL A 182 1.78 11.83 11.17
CA VAL A 182 1.34 13.08 10.54
C VAL A 182 1.95 13.14 9.15
N LEU A 183 1.12 13.02 8.13
CA LEU A 183 1.53 12.81 6.75
C LEU A 183 1.15 13.99 5.86
N GLY A 184 1.86 14.15 4.75
CA GLY A 184 1.57 15.18 3.74
C GLY A 184 0.47 14.79 2.76
N ASP A 185 0.53 15.37 1.57
CA ASP A 185 -0.39 15.13 0.47
C ASP A 185 -0.08 13.81 -0.29
N SER A 186 -1.08 13.32 -1.02
CA SER A 186 -1.01 12.22 -1.99
C SER A 186 -0.38 10.94 -1.42
N ILE A 187 -0.65 10.64 -0.15
CA ILE A 187 -0.21 9.40 0.50
C ILE A 187 -0.93 8.21 -0.12
N THR A 188 -0.24 7.53 -1.02
CA THR A 188 -0.76 6.30 -1.64
C THR A 188 -0.95 5.14 -0.64
N THR A 189 -1.77 4.16 -1.00
CA THR A 189 -1.87 2.89 -0.26
C THR A 189 -0.59 2.05 -0.29
N ASP A 190 0.38 2.35 -1.17
CA ASP A 190 1.72 1.77 -1.13
C ASP A 190 2.56 2.34 0.03
N HIS A 191 2.30 3.58 0.46
CA HIS A 191 2.90 4.14 1.67
C HIS A 191 2.30 3.54 2.93
N ILE A 192 0.97 3.38 2.96
CA ILE A 192 0.22 2.85 4.12
C ILE A 192 0.44 1.34 4.28
N SER A 193 0.41 0.58 3.18
CA SER A 193 0.56 -0.87 3.16
C SER A 193 1.41 -1.29 1.94
N PRO A 194 2.75 -1.25 2.06
CA PRO A 194 3.65 -1.69 1.01
C PRO A 194 3.39 -3.16 0.63
N ALA A 195 3.62 -3.49 -0.64
CA ALA A 195 3.47 -4.86 -1.15
C ALA A 195 4.77 -5.51 -1.61
N GLY A 196 5.84 -4.71 -1.75
CA GLY A 196 7.15 -5.16 -2.24
C GLY A 196 8.02 -5.78 -1.15
N SER A 197 9.34 -5.67 -1.32
CA SER A 197 10.35 -6.27 -0.47
C SER A 197 10.26 -5.83 1.00
N ILE A 198 10.62 -6.75 1.89
CA ILE A 198 10.65 -6.54 3.34
C ILE A 198 12.10 -6.22 3.76
N PRO A 199 12.41 -5.03 4.30
CA PRO A 199 13.75 -4.74 4.80
C PRO A 199 14.09 -5.60 6.03
N PRO A 200 15.32 -6.16 6.14
CA PRO A 200 15.72 -7.00 7.28
C PRO A 200 15.63 -6.28 8.62
N ASP A 201 15.99 -4.99 8.66
CA ASP A 201 15.98 -4.21 9.89
C ASP A 201 14.60 -3.65 10.26
N SER A 202 13.58 -3.85 9.42
CA SER A 202 12.21 -3.43 9.71
C SER A 202 11.56 -4.33 10.78
N PRO A 203 10.50 -3.86 11.47
CA PRO A 203 9.78 -4.70 12.43
C PRO A 203 9.33 -6.05 11.85
N ALA A 204 8.85 -6.07 10.60
CA ALA A 204 8.44 -7.30 9.93
C ALA A 204 9.62 -8.21 9.58
N GLY A 205 10.75 -7.63 9.16
CA GLY A 205 11.98 -8.38 8.89
C GLY A 205 12.53 -9.07 10.13
N ARG A 206 12.60 -8.34 11.26
CA ARG A 206 12.99 -8.90 12.57
C ARG A 206 12.05 -10.01 13.01
N TYR A 207 10.74 -9.79 12.91
CA TYR A 207 9.75 -10.82 13.21
C TYR A 207 9.98 -12.11 12.40
N LEU A 208 10.26 -12.01 11.09
CA LEU A 208 10.53 -13.17 10.25
C LEU A 208 11.83 -13.90 10.68
N ILE A 209 12.89 -13.15 10.99
CA ILE A 209 14.17 -13.71 11.49
C ILE A 209 13.96 -14.43 12.82
N ASP A 210 13.23 -13.81 13.75
CA ASP A 210 12.92 -14.39 15.07
C ASP A 210 12.09 -15.69 14.95
N HIS A 211 11.36 -15.85 13.84
CA HIS A 211 10.62 -17.06 13.50
C HIS A 211 11.39 -18.02 12.57
N GLY A 212 12.70 -17.84 12.42
CA GLY A 212 13.58 -18.74 11.69
C GLY A 212 13.49 -18.65 10.16
N VAL A 213 12.91 -17.58 9.62
CA VAL A 213 12.83 -17.37 8.16
C VAL A 213 14.12 -16.70 7.68
N GLU A 214 14.82 -17.33 6.75
CA GLU A 214 16.01 -16.74 6.16
C GLU A 214 15.67 -15.55 5.25
N ARG A 215 16.62 -14.60 5.11
CA ARG A 215 16.40 -13.38 4.30
C ARG A 215 15.97 -13.67 2.86
N ALA A 216 16.51 -14.72 2.24
CA ALA A 216 16.15 -15.13 0.88
C ALA A 216 14.68 -15.59 0.78
N GLU A 217 14.09 -16.03 1.89
CA GLU A 217 12.72 -16.56 1.98
C GLU A 217 11.71 -15.53 2.51
N PHE A 218 12.13 -14.29 2.79
CA PHE A 218 11.22 -13.23 3.24
C PHE A 218 10.03 -13.06 2.30
N ASN A 219 10.26 -13.23 1.00
CA ASN A 219 9.31 -12.94 -0.06
C ASN A 219 8.91 -11.45 0.01
N SER A 220 7.70 -11.09 -0.42
CA SER A 220 7.20 -9.72 -0.36
C SER A 220 6.10 -9.54 0.70
N TYR A 221 5.84 -8.31 1.13
CA TYR A 221 4.66 -8.01 1.96
C TYR A 221 3.38 -8.50 1.30
N GLY A 222 3.27 -8.41 -0.03
CA GLY A 222 2.13 -8.93 -0.79
C GLY A 222 1.91 -10.43 -0.62
N ALA A 223 2.98 -11.22 -0.56
CA ALA A 223 2.92 -12.67 -0.35
C ALA A 223 2.60 -13.03 1.11
N ARG A 224 2.83 -12.11 2.06
CA ARG A 224 2.61 -12.31 3.51
C ARG A 224 1.23 -11.83 3.99
N ARG A 225 0.31 -11.49 3.08
CA ARG A 225 -1.01 -10.92 3.40
C ARG A 225 -1.94 -11.82 4.24
N GLY A 226 -1.70 -13.13 4.26
CA GLY A 226 -2.41 -14.07 5.12
C GLY A 226 -1.90 -14.06 6.57
N ASN A 227 -0.79 -13.39 6.85
CA ASN A 227 -0.18 -13.32 8.17
C ASN A 227 -0.31 -11.90 8.73
N HIS A 228 -1.26 -11.70 9.65
CA HIS A 228 -1.53 -10.40 10.22
C HIS A 228 -0.36 -9.83 11.02
N GLU A 229 0.49 -10.66 11.64
CA GLU A 229 1.67 -10.25 12.40
C GLU A 229 2.72 -9.55 11.51
N VAL A 230 2.92 -10.06 10.29
CA VAL A 230 3.82 -9.44 9.30
C VAL A 230 3.21 -8.16 8.77
N MET A 231 1.90 -8.17 8.48
CA MET A 231 1.23 -7.05 7.85
C MET A 231 1.01 -5.85 8.77
N VAL A 232 0.72 -6.06 10.07
CA VAL A 232 0.66 -4.97 11.05
C VAL A 232 2.03 -4.31 11.21
N ARG A 233 3.11 -5.10 11.28
CA ARG A 233 4.50 -4.61 11.30
C ARG A 233 4.92 -3.95 9.98
N GLY A 234 4.27 -4.32 8.89
CA GLY A 234 4.42 -3.72 7.57
C GLY A 234 3.58 -2.46 7.34
N THR A 235 2.70 -2.10 8.28
CA THR A 235 1.83 -0.93 8.13
C THR A 235 2.61 0.36 8.34
N PHE A 236 2.47 1.30 7.42
CA PHE A 236 3.30 2.49 7.29
C PHE A 236 4.81 2.16 7.16
N ALA A 237 5.14 0.94 6.72
CA ALA A 237 6.53 0.47 6.68
C ALA A 237 7.29 0.85 5.39
N ASN A 238 6.69 1.68 4.53
CA ASN A 238 7.31 2.08 3.28
C ASN A 238 8.56 2.93 3.55
N ILE A 239 9.69 2.55 2.95
CA ILE A 239 10.99 3.22 3.13
C ILE A 239 11.01 4.69 2.68
N ARG A 240 10.01 5.13 1.90
CA ARG A 240 9.84 6.50 1.39
C ARG A 240 8.78 7.30 2.15
N LEU A 241 8.16 6.73 3.19
CA LEU A 241 7.17 7.45 3.98
C LEU A 241 7.84 8.64 4.68
N ARG A 242 7.24 9.83 4.55
CA ARG A 242 7.68 11.03 5.25
C ARG A 242 6.67 11.39 6.32
N ASN A 243 7.04 11.14 7.57
CA ASN A 243 6.24 11.44 8.75
C ASN A 243 6.76 12.74 9.40
N GLN A 244 5.89 13.73 9.56
CA GLN A 244 6.27 15.05 10.10
C GLN A 244 6.64 15.00 11.59
N LEU A 245 6.33 13.90 12.29
CA LEU A 245 6.71 13.68 13.70
C LEU A 245 8.18 13.26 13.89
N THR A 246 8.92 12.99 12.82
CA THR A 246 10.33 12.59 12.86
C THR A 246 11.11 13.24 11.71
N SER A 247 12.43 13.35 11.88
CA SER A 247 13.34 13.77 10.80
C SER A 247 13.71 12.65 9.82
N ARG A 248 13.40 11.39 10.15
CA ARG A 248 13.79 10.22 9.35
C ARG A 248 12.71 9.83 8.35
N GLU A 249 13.16 9.51 7.15
CA GLU A 249 12.32 8.88 6.12
C GLU A 249 12.16 7.38 6.45
N GLY A 250 10.99 6.84 6.13
CA GLY A 250 10.66 5.43 6.28
C GLY A 250 9.66 5.17 7.39
N TYR A 251 9.84 4.04 8.07
CA TYR A 251 8.89 3.47 9.01
C TYR A 251 9.03 3.99 10.45
N TRP A 252 9.39 5.27 10.58
CA TRP A 252 9.75 5.94 11.85
C TRP A 252 8.68 6.92 12.32
N THR A 253 8.57 7.08 13.64
CA THR A 253 7.75 8.10 14.29
C THR A 253 8.37 8.47 15.64
N THR A 254 7.78 9.44 16.33
CA THR A 254 8.17 9.83 17.69
C THR A 254 7.05 9.48 18.65
N HIS A 255 7.38 8.74 19.70
CA HIS A 255 6.50 8.58 20.85
C HIS A 255 6.44 9.92 21.60
N LEU A 256 5.29 10.59 21.55
CA LEU A 256 5.16 12.00 21.92
C LEU A 256 5.40 12.26 23.42
N PRO A 257 4.89 11.43 24.37
CA PRO A 257 5.07 11.66 25.80
C PRO A 257 6.53 11.79 26.26
N ASP A 258 7.43 10.94 25.75
CA ASP A 258 8.85 10.95 26.14
C ASP A 258 9.80 11.38 25.00
N LYS A 259 9.23 11.78 23.85
CA LYS A 259 9.92 12.30 22.67
C LYS A 259 10.98 11.34 22.11
N LYS A 260 10.81 10.04 22.32
CA LYS A 260 11.72 9.03 21.76
C LYS A 260 11.30 8.63 20.37
N GLU A 261 12.25 8.71 19.45
CA GLU A 261 12.06 8.18 18.10
C GLU A 261 12.12 6.64 18.12
N MET A 262 11.20 6.01 17.40
CA MET A 262 11.10 4.55 17.25
C MET A 262 10.35 4.18 15.97
N THR A 263 10.19 2.90 15.68
CA THR A 263 9.37 2.49 14.55
C THR A 263 7.89 2.73 14.82
N ILE A 264 7.09 2.91 13.77
CA ILE A 264 5.63 3.12 13.90
C ILE A 264 4.96 1.95 14.63
N PHE A 265 5.39 0.72 14.36
CA PHE A 265 4.89 -0.46 15.06
C PHE A 265 5.21 -0.42 16.56
N GLU A 266 6.46 -0.17 16.94
CA GLU A 266 6.87 -0.07 18.36
C GLU A 266 6.11 1.04 19.10
N ALA A 267 5.91 2.20 18.46
CA ALA A 267 5.11 3.28 19.03
C ALA A 267 3.66 2.87 19.27
N SER A 268 3.06 2.11 18.33
CA SER A 268 1.69 1.62 18.46
C SER A 268 1.52 0.64 19.62
N GLU A 269 2.48 -0.27 19.82
CA GLU A 269 2.47 -1.22 20.94
C GLU A 269 2.60 -0.48 22.26
N ARG A 270 3.50 0.50 22.35
CA ARG A 270 3.69 1.31 23.54
C ARG A 270 2.44 2.10 23.92
N TYR A 271 1.80 2.77 22.96
CA TYR A 271 0.54 3.48 23.23
C TYR A 271 -0.59 2.53 23.63
N ARG A 272 -0.58 1.28 23.15
CA ARG A 272 -1.52 0.23 23.59
C ARG A 272 -1.32 -0.10 25.07
N GLU A 273 -0.06 -0.26 25.53
CA GLU A 273 0.26 -0.47 26.95
C GLU A 273 -0.15 0.73 27.82
N GLU A 274 -0.03 1.95 27.28
CA GLU A 274 -0.41 3.20 27.94
C GLU A 274 -1.93 3.46 27.90
N ASN A 275 -2.72 2.62 27.22
CA ASN A 275 -4.16 2.79 26.97
C ASN A 275 -4.52 4.14 26.31
N VAL A 276 -3.66 4.59 25.40
CA VAL A 276 -3.84 5.85 24.66
C VAL A 276 -4.41 5.55 23.28
N PRO A 277 -5.57 6.12 22.90
CA PRO A 277 -6.11 5.93 21.56
C PRO A 277 -5.24 6.62 20.51
N LEU A 278 -5.22 6.08 19.30
CA LEU A 278 -4.41 6.63 18.21
C LEU A 278 -5.25 7.18 17.07
N ILE A 279 -4.72 8.22 16.43
CA ILE A 279 -5.23 8.75 15.17
C ILE A 279 -4.11 8.85 14.14
N ALA A 280 -4.48 8.93 12.85
CA ALA A 280 -3.57 9.36 11.79
C ALA A 280 -4.03 10.71 11.23
N ILE A 281 -3.09 11.57 10.88
CA ILE A 281 -3.38 12.87 10.25
C ILE A 281 -2.70 12.92 8.88
N ALA A 282 -3.39 13.43 7.86
CA ALA A 282 -2.86 13.51 6.49
C ALA A 282 -3.30 14.78 5.76
N GLY A 283 -2.62 15.10 4.66
CA GLY A 283 -3.01 16.16 3.74
C GLY A 283 -4.12 15.73 2.78
N THR A 284 -4.03 16.19 1.53
CA THR A 284 -4.96 15.88 0.45
C THR A 284 -4.72 14.50 -0.16
N GLU A 285 -5.74 13.92 -0.79
CA GLU A 285 -5.68 12.66 -1.55
C GLU A 285 -5.17 11.45 -0.72
N TYR A 286 -5.51 11.41 0.56
CA TYR A 286 -5.08 10.32 1.45
C TYR A 286 -5.66 8.97 0.99
N GLY A 287 -4.77 8.01 0.74
CA GLY A 287 -5.11 6.65 0.31
C GLY A 287 -5.22 6.45 -1.20
N SER A 288 -4.50 7.23 -2.01
CA SER A 288 -4.50 7.08 -3.47
C SER A 288 -3.89 5.77 -3.96
N GLY A 289 -4.23 5.36 -5.19
CA GLY A 289 -3.62 4.21 -5.85
C GLY A 289 -4.35 2.87 -5.66
N SER A 290 -3.68 1.87 -5.10
CA SER A 290 -4.17 0.47 -5.12
C SER A 290 -5.35 0.27 -4.17
N SER A 291 -6.35 -0.52 -4.59
CA SER A 291 -7.33 -1.06 -3.63
C SER A 291 -6.65 -2.13 -2.78
N ARG A 292 -6.33 -1.78 -1.53
CA ARG A 292 -5.73 -2.69 -0.54
C ARG A 292 -6.49 -2.55 0.77
N ASP A 293 -7.11 -3.63 1.21
CA ASP A 293 -7.81 -3.69 2.50
C ASP A 293 -6.84 -3.56 3.68
N TRP A 294 -5.61 -4.09 3.54
CA TRP A 294 -4.53 -3.93 4.51
C TRP A 294 -4.12 -2.49 4.78
N ALA A 295 -4.42 -1.54 3.87
CA ALA A 295 -4.27 -0.12 4.15
C ALA A 295 -5.29 0.41 5.18
N ALA A 296 -6.33 -0.36 5.54
CA ALA A 296 -7.26 -0.06 6.62
C ALA A 296 -7.14 -1.08 7.78
N LYS A 297 -6.98 -2.38 7.50
CA LYS A 297 -6.73 -3.40 8.54
C LYS A 297 -5.45 -3.13 9.33
N GLY A 298 -4.39 -2.72 8.64
CA GLY A 298 -3.12 -2.36 9.25
C GLY A 298 -3.26 -1.26 10.31
N PRO A 299 -3.75 -0.05 9.93
CA PRO A 299 -3.99 1.02 10.89
C PRO A 299 -4.92 0.61 12.04
N LEU A 300 -5.96 -0.18 11.77
CA LEU A 300 -6.85 -0.70 12.83
C LEU A 300 -6.06 -1.53 13.85
N LEU A 301 -5.22 -2.47 13.39
CA LEU A 301 -4.41 -3.32 14.27
C LEU A 301 -3.29 -2.54 14.99
N LEU A 302 -2.81 -1.44 14.40
CA LEU A 302 -1.96 -0.47 15.10
C LEU A 302 -2.75 0.35 16.15
N GLY A 303 -4.06 0.18 16.29
CA GLY A 303 -4.89 0.90 17.26
C GLY A 303 -5.41 2.26 16.79
N VAL A 304 -5.30 2.58 15.49
CA VAL A 304 -5.84 3.82 14.93
C VAL A 304 -7.37 3.78 14.93
N ARG A 305 -8.00 4.71 15.63
CA ARG A 305 -9.45 4.83 15.78
C ARG A 305 -10.09 5.81 14.79
N ALA A 306 -9.33 6.82 14.36
CA ALA A 306 -9.78 7.80 13.39
C ALA A 306 -8.63 8.28 12.50
N VAL A 307 -8.97 8.75 11.30
CA VAL A 307 -8.05 9.46 10.41
C VAL A 307 -8.60 10.84 10.15
N ILE A 308 -7.80 11.89 10.33
CA ILE A 308 -8.15 13.27 9.98
C ILE A 308 -7.34 13.69 8.74
N ALA A 309 -7.99 13.93 7.60
CA ALA A 309 -7.32 14.31 6.36
C ALA A 309 -7.94 15.55 5.72
N GLU A 310 -7.21 16.23 4.84
CA GLU A 310 -7.80 17.33 4.04
C GLU A 310 -8.73 16.78 2.96
N SER A 311 -8.39 15.62 2.38
CA SER A 311 -9.29 14.85 1.52
C SER A 311 -8.90 13.38 1.46
N PHE A 312 -9.85 12.53 1.07
CA PHE A 312 -9.66 11.09 0.95
C PHE A 312 -9.92 10.61 -0.46
N GLU A 313 -9.17 9.58 -0.86
CA GLU A 313 -9.50 8.81 -2.04
C GLU A 313 -10.65 7.83 -1.80
N ARG A 314 -11.54 7.71 -2.79
CA ARG A 314 -12.89 7.13 -2.61
C ARG A 314 -12.86 5.70 -2.07
N ILE A 315 -12.00 4.86 -2.63
CA ILE A 315 -11.87 3.45 -2.24
C ILE A 315 -11.27 3.33 -0.84
N HIS A 316 -10.23 4.11 -0.55
CA HIS A 316 -9.55 4.03 0.75
C HIS A 316 -10.46 4.50 1.89
N ARG A 317 -11.19 5.62 1.70
CA ARG A 317 -12.22 6.07 2.64
C ARG A 317 -13.22 4.95 2.97
N SER A 318 -13.69 4.25 1.94
CA SER A 318 -14.66 3.15 2.10
C SER A 318 -14.04 1.97 2.87
N ASN A 319 -12.76 1.67 2.66
CA ASN A 319 -12.05 0.63 3.42
C ASN A 319 -11.87 1.02 4.90
N LEU A 320 -11.58 2.29 5.21
CA LEU A 320 -11.49 2.77 6.60
C LEU A 320 -12.82 2.54 7.33
N VAL A 321 -13.94 2.98 6.74
CA VAL A 321 -15.28 2.74 7.26
C VAL A 321 -15.58 1.25 7.42
N GLY A 322 -15.24 0.44 6.40
CA GLY A 322 -15.42 -1.00 6.45
C GLY A 322 -14.65 -1.68 7.58
N MET A 323 -13.54 -1.10 8.03
CA MET A 323 -12.76 -1.58 9.17
C MET A 323 -13.12 -0.90 10.51
N GLY A 324 -14.12 0.00 10.54
CA GLY A 324 -14.52 0.70 11.75
C GLY A 324 -13.59 1.87 12.15
N ILE A 325 -12.74 2.34 11.25
CA ILE A 325 -11.91 3.54 11.47
C ILE A 325 -12.69 4.75 10.97
N LEU A 326 -12.85 5.77 11.82
CA LEU A 326 -13.62 6.97 11.51
C LEU A 326 -12.86 7.91 10.55
N PRO A 327 -13.31 8.11 9.30
CA PRO A 327 -12.68 9.08 8.40
C PRO A 327 -13.25 10.49 8.67
N LEU A 328 -12.38 11.41 9.06
CA LEU A 328 -12.71 12.79 9.38
C LEU A 328 -11.99 13.72 8.40
N GLN A 329 -12.71 14.71 7.87
CA GLN A 329 -12.16 15.65 6.92
C GLN A 329 -12.16 17.06 7.48
N PHE A 330 -11.04 17.78 7.37
CA PHE A 330 -11.00 19.21 7.67
C PHE A 330 -12.06 20.00 6.85
N GLN A 331 -12.49 21.17 7.35
CA GLN A 331 -13.34 22.03 6.53
C GLN A 331 -12.56 22.58 5.34
N SER A 332 -13.29 23.06 4.33
CA SER A 332 -12.69 23.64 3.13
C SER A 332 -11.70 24.76 3.48
N GLY A 333 -10.43 24.59 3.09
CA GLY A 333 -9.35 25.55 3.35
C GLY A 333 -8.69 25.42 4.74
N GLU A 334 -9.15 24.48 5.57
CA GLU A 334 -8.49 24.14 6.84
C GLU A 334 -7.54 22.96 6.67
N SER A 335 -6.43 23.00 7.40
CA SER A 335 -5.47 21.92 7.57
C SER A 335 -4.88 21.98 8.97
N LEU A 336 -4.14 20.95 9.36
CA LEU A 336 -3.38 20.94 10.62
C LEU A 336 -2.55 22.22 10.77
N ARG A 337 -1.82 22.58 9.71
CA ARG A 337 -0.96 23.76 9.66
C ARG A 337 -1.74 25.07 9.71
N SER A 338 -2.85 25.20 8.99
CA SER A 338 -3.64 26.45 8.98
C SER A 338 -4.27 26.74 10.34
N LEU A 339 -4.52 25.70 11.14
CA LEU A 339 -5.01 25.78 12.51
C LEU A 339 -3.90 26.09 13.53
N GLY A 340 -2.63 26.14 13.08
CA GLY A 340 -1.46 26.37 13.92
C GLY A 340 -1.11 25.17 14.80
N LEU A 341 -1.43 23.96 14.32
CA LEU A 341 -1.14 22.68 14.98
C LEU A 341 -0.01 21.96 14.22
N ASP A 342 0.69 21.06 14.91
CA ASP A 342 1.78 20.26 14.33
C ASP A 342 1.62 18.75 14.53
N GLY A 343 0.56 18.32 15.23
CA GLY A 343 0.24 16.92 15.47
C GLY A 343 0.86 16.37 16.75
N THR A 344 1.62 17.17 17.50
CA THR A 344 2.14 16.79 18.82
C THR A 344 1.08 16.89 19.92
N GLU A 345 -0.09 17.47 19.63
CA GLU A 345 -1.17 17.68 20.57
C GLU A 345 -1.83 16.36 21.02
N ALA A 346 -2.60 16.45 22.11
CA ALA A 346 -3.59 15.44 22.45
C ALA A 346 -4.92 15.81 21.79
N PHE A 347 -5.54 14.86 21.08
CA PHE A 347 -6.75 15.08 20.28
C PHE A 347 -7.96 14.41 20.94
N THR A 348 -9.02 15.18 21.15
CA THR A 348 -10.31 14.66 21.63
C THR A 348 -11.38 14.91 20.57
N ILE A 349 -12.01 13.84 20.07
CA ILE A 349 -13.10 13.89 19.08
C ILE A 349 -14.40 13.63 19.84
N ARG A 350 -15.33 14.60 19.76
CA ARG A 350 -16.62 14.58 20.47
C ARG A 350 -17.82 14.52 19.52
N GLY A 351 -18.95 14.04 20.01
CA GLY A 351 -20.22 13.97 19.29
C GLY A 351 -20.47 12.64 18.59
N LEU A 352 -19.75 11.58 18.98
CA LEU A 352 -19.91 10.23 18.45
C LEU A 352 -21.06 9.47 19.16
N GLU A 353 -21.25 9.72 20.46
CA GLU A 353 -22.23 9.00 21.30
C GLU A 353 -23.69 9.35 20.98
N ALA A 354 -23.94 10.56 20.46
CA ALA A 354 -25.29 11.02 20.11
C ALA A 354 -25.89 10.33 18.86
N GLY A 355 -25.14 9.42 18.24
CA GLY A 355 -25.48 8.75 17.00
C GLY A 355 -24.98 9.54 15.79
N LEU A 356 -24.23 8.86 14.91
CA LEU A 356 -23.68 9.45 13.70
C LEU A 356 -24.72 9.50 12.58
N LYS A 357 -24.71 10.60 11.82
CA LYS A 357 -25.45 10.76 10.56
C LYS A 357 -24.50 10.93 9.39
N PRO A 358 -24.93 10.61 8.16
CA PRO A 358 -24.09 10.84 6.99
C PRO A 358 -23.64 12.30 6.88
N GLY A 359 -22.35 12.53 6.66
CA GLY A 359 -21.74 13.86 6.52
C GLY A 359 -21.79 14.74 7.79
N GLN A 360 -22.12 14.17 8.95
CA GLN A 360 -22.23 14.94 10.20
C GLN A 360 -20.92 15.65 10.55
N ARG A 361 -21.01 16.89 11.04
CA ARG A 361 -19.86 17.58 11.63
C ARG A 361 -19.65 17.13 13.07
N VAL A 362 -18.40 16.90 13.43
CA VAL A 362 -17.96 16.59 14.80
C VAL A 362 -16.92 17.64 15.24
N GLU A 363 -16.79 17.82 16.56
CA GLU A 363 -15.81 18.75 17.13
C GLU A 363 -14.53 18.00 17.50
N VAL A 364 -13.39 18.60 17.19
CA VAL A 364 -12.07 18.13 17.61
C VAL A 364 -11.44 19.19 18.50
N GLU A 365 -10.99 18.77 19.67
CA GLU A 365 -10.20 19.56 20.61
C GLU A 365 -8.75 19.07 20.57
N ALA A 366 -7.82 19.93 20.17
CA ALA A 366 -6.39 19.68 20.18
C ALA A 366 -5.74 20.45 21.34
N VAL A 367 -5.05 19.74 22.22
CA VAL A 367 -4.40 20.29 23.42
C VAL A 367 -2.89 20.11 23.31
N PRO A 368 -2.12 21.20 23.07
CA PRO A 368 -0.66 21.14 23.11
C PRO A 368 -0.14 20.89 24.53
N ASP A 369 1.07 20.33 24.65
CA ASP A 369 1.72 20.18 25.96
C ASP A 369 1.98 21.56 26.59
N GLY A 370 1.19 21.93 27.60
CA GLY A 370 1.29 23.22 28.30
C GLY A 370 0.73 24.44 27.55
N GLY A 371 -0.01 24.22 26.45
CA GLY A 371 -0.60 25.28 25.62
C GLY A 371 -2.12 25.46 25.80
N ALA A 372 -2.67 26.48 25.15
CA ALA A 372 -4.11 26.68 25.07
C ALA A 372 -4.76 25.67 24.10
N SER A 373 -5.87 25.06 24.51
CA SER A 373 -6.65 24.17 23.67
C SER A 373 -7.16 24.88 22.42
N ARG A 374 -7.12 24.21 21.27
CA ARG A 374 -7.75 24.66 20.03
C ARG A 374 -8.91 23.75 19.69
N ARG A 375 -10.05 24.34 19.31
CA ARG A 375 -11.23 23.60 18.86
C ARG A 375 -11.53 23.93 17.42
N PHE A 376 -11.84 22.91 16.65
CA PHE A 376 -12.20 23.02 15.24
C PHE A 376 -13.22 21.94 14.87
N SER A 377 -13.89 22.14 13.75
CA SER A 377 -14.92 21.21 13.28
C SER A 377 -14.41 20.41 12.09
N VAL A 378 -14.69 19.11 12.07
CA VAL A 378 -14.37 18.23 10.94
C VAL A 378 -15.64 17.54 10.46
N SER A 379 -15.70 17.26 9.17
CA SER A 379 -16.80 16.52 8.55
C SER A 379 -16.53 15.03 8.66
N CYS A 380 -17.44 14.29 9.27
CA CYS A 380 -17.41 12.84 9.32
C CYS A 380 -17.77 12.27 7.95
N ARG A 381 -16.81 11.64 7.28
CA ARG A 381 -16.92 11.12 5.90
C ARG A 381 -17.59 9.75 5.84
N LEU A 382 -18.69 9.61 6.57
CA LEU A 382 -19.69 8.57 6.37
C LEU A 382 -20.67 9.12 5.33
N ASP A 383 -20.61 8.60 4.11
CA ASP A 383 -21.25 9.27 2.98
C ASP A 383 -22.72 8.81 2.80
N ASN A 384 -23.13 7.74 3.49
CA ASN A 384 -24.47 7.16 3.41
C ASN A 384 -24.83 6.38 4.69
N GLN A 385 -26.07 5.87 4.77
CA GLN A 385 -26.57 5.16 5.96
C GLN A 385 -25.87 3.81 6.18
N THR A 386 -25.44 3.13 5.12
CA THR A 386 -24.69 1.86 5.25
C THR A 386 -23.34 2.09 5.90
N ASP A 387 -22.66 3.19 5.59
CA ASP A 387 -21.40 3.56 6.25
C ASP A 387 -21.61 3.78 7.75
N VAL A 388 -22.71 4.42 8.14
CA VAL A 388 -23.09 4.61 9.55
C VAL A 388 -23.34 3.27 10.24
N GLU A 389 -24.03 2.36 9.56
CA GLU A 389 -24.32 1.02 10.11
C GLU A 389 -23.04 0.21 10.30
N TYR A 390 -22.12 0.24 9.33
CA TYR A 390 -20.80 -0.40 9.48
C TYR A 390 -20.05 0.17 10.68
N MET A 391 -19.99 1.49 10.84
CA MET A 391 -19.33 2.12 11.98
C MET A 391 -19.96 1.71 13.31
N ARG A 392 -21.29 1.67 13.40
CA ARG A 392 -22.01 1.24 14.61
C ARG A 392 -21.63 -0.18 15.02
N HIS A 393 -21.37 -1.05 14.05
CA HIS A 393 -20.95 -2.42 14.32
C HIS A 393 -19.45 -2.58 14.54
N GLY A 394 -18.65 -1.52 14.47
CA GLY A 394 -17.19 -1.59 14.52
C GLY A 394 -16.54 -2.11 13.23
N GLY A 395 -17.28 -2.06 12.11
CA GLY A 395 -16.86 -2.48 10.78
C GLY A 395 -17.80 -3.49 10.13
N VAL A 396 -17.56 -3.75 8.85
CA VAL A 396 -18.36 -4.69 8.04
C VAL A 396 -18.17 -6.14 8.48
N LEU A 397 -16.96 -6.53 8.90
CA LEU A 397 -16.67 -7.91 9.32
C LEU A 397 -17.42 -8.27 10.63
N PRO A 398 -17.35 -7.47 11.71
CA PRO A 398 -18.19 -7.68 12.89
C PRO A 398 -19.70 -7.67 12.59
N MET A 399 -20.16 -6.79 11.71
CA MET A 399 -21.58 -6.72 11.32
C MET A 399 -22.04 -8.03 10.68
N VAL A 400 -21.29 -8.52 9.68
CA VAL A 400 -21.61 -9.76 8.97
C VAL A 400 -21.55 -10.96 9.92
N LEU A 401 -20.56 -11.03 10.82
CA LEU A 401 -20.48 -12.10 11.81
C LEU A 401 -21.74 -12.14 12.69
N ARG A 402 -22.18 -11.00 13.24
CA ARG A 402 -23.41 -10.91 14.04
C ARG A 402 -24.66 -11.32 13.24
N GLN A 403 -24.74 -10.93 11.97
CA GLN A 403 -25.84 -11.34 11.09
C GLN A 403 -25.85 -12.86 10.83
N VAL A 404 -24.69 -13.49 10.75
CA VAL A 404 -24.57 -14.95 10.60
C VAL A 404 -24.93 -15.66 11.90
N MET A 405 -24.49 -15.15 13.05
CA MET A 405 -24.81 -15.70 14.38
C MET A 405 -26.29 -15.58 14.76
N ALA A 406 -26.99 -14.58 14.22
CA ALA A 406 -28.42 -14.36 14.46
C ALA A 406 -29.34 -15.21 13.57
N ARG A 407 -28.80 -15.94 12.60
CA ARG A 407 -29.52 -16.93 11.78
C ARG A 407 -29.50 -18.28 12.47
#